data_AF-A0A3D2RGA4-F1
#
_entry.id   AF-A0A3D2RGA4-F1
#
_cell.length_a   1.000
_cell.length_b   1.000
_cell.length_c   1.000
_cell.angle_alpha   90.00
_cell.angle_beta   90.00
_cell.angle_gamma   90.00
#
_symmetry.space_group_name_H-M   'P 1'
#
loop_
_entity.id
_entity.type
_entity.pdbx_description
1 polymer ?
#
loop_
_entity_poly.entity_id
_entity_poly.type
_entity_poly.pdbx_seq_one_letter_code
_entity_poly.pdbx_strand_id
1 'polypeptide(L)' 'MKLATYEHNGQVRCGAVKNGRLVDLTDEFGSVKAILEGGDSAIQRAEAAVAEASDTTPESKVRY' A
#
# COMPACT_ATOMS: atom_id res chain seq x y z
N MET A 1 -0.04 10.81 1.56
CA MET A 1 0.37 9.43 1.19
C MET A 1 0.23 9.23 -0.32
N LYS A 2 1.09 8.43 -0.97
CA LYS A 2 0.93 8.04 -2.39
C LYS A 2 0.56 6.56 -2.46
N LEU A 3 -0.67 6.25 -2.87
CA LEU A 3 -1.14 4.87 -3.03
C LEU A 3 -0.73 4.33 -4.40
N ALA A 4 -0.50 3.02 -4.46
CA ALA A 4 -0.19 2.31 -5.69
C ALA A 4 -0.82 0.92 -5.70
N THR A 5 -1.22 0.49 -6.89
CA THR A 5 -1.39 -0.92 -7.23
C THR A 5 -0.11 -1.38 -7.90
N TYR A 6 0.40 -2.55 -7.54
CA TYR A 6 1.62 -3.10 -8.11
C TYR A 6 1.57 -4.63 -8.14
N GLU A 7 2.39 -5.23 -8.98
CA GLU A 7 2.64 -6.66 -9.00
C GLU A 7 3.94 -6.99 -8.27
N HIS A 8 3.87 -7.95 -7.36
CA HIS A 8 5.03 -8.52 -6.67
C HIS A 8 4.80 -10.02 -6.49
N ASN A 9 5.78 -10.85 -6.86
CA ASN A 9 5.71 -12.32 -6.79
C ASN A 9 4.49 -12.91 -7.55
N GLY A 10 4.13 -12.30 -8.69
CA GLY A 10 3.02 -12.75 -9.54
C GLY A 10 1.63 -12.45 -8.98
N GLN A 11 1.53 -11.67 -7.90
CA GLN A 11 0.26 -11.23 -7.33
C GLN A 11 0.10 -9.73 -7.46
N VAL A 12 -1.12 -9.30 -7.83
CA VAL A 12 -1.51 -7.89 -7.79
C VAL A 12 -1.83 -7.52 -6.35
N ARG A 13 -1.18 -6.47 -5.87
CA ARG A 13 -1.21 -5.99 -4.49
C ARG A 13 -1.50 -4.49 -4.48
N CYS A 14 -1.94 -3.97 -3.34
CA CYS A 14 -2.05 -2.54 -3.11
C CYS A 14 -1.16 -2.11 -1.94
N GLY A 15 -0.72 -0.86 -1.97
CA GLY A 15 0.14 -0.33 -0.93
C GLY A 15 0.37 1.15 -1.05
N ALA A 16 1.30 1.65 -0.25
CA ALA A 16 1.70 3.05 -0.24
C ALA A 16 3.21 3.20 -0.42
N VAL A 17 3.61 4.23 -1.16
CA VAL A 17 5.02 4.58 -1.36
C VAL A 17 5.51 5.47 -0.21
N LYS A 18 6.56 5.04 0.47
CA LYS A 18 7.29 5.74 1.53
C LYS A 18 8.79 5.63 1.28
N ASN A 19 9.46 6.75 1.00
CA ASN A 19 10.91 6.84 0.81
C ASN A 19 11.49 5.83 -0.21
N GLY A 20 10.86 5.68 -1.38
CA GLY A 20 11.33 4.76 -2.42
C GLY A 20 11.00 3.27 -2.16
N ARG A 21 10.14 3.00 -1.17
CA ARG A 21 9.71 1.67 -0.76
C ARG A 21 8.21 1.59 -0.67
N LEU A 22 7.66 0.41 -0.91
CA LEU A 22 6.25 0.08 -0.81
C LEU A 22 5.97 -0.60 0.53
N VAL A 23 5.01 -0.02 1.26
CA VAL A 23 4.32 -0.69 2.36
C VAL A 23 3.13 -1.43 1.77
N ASP A 24 3.07 -2.74 1.99
CA ASP A 24 1.95 -3.55 1.52
C ASP A 24 0.73 -3.35 2.42
N LEU A 25 -0.41 -3.04 1.80
CA LEU A 25 -1.69 -2.79 2.48
C LEU A 25 -2.76 -3.79 2.01
N THR A 26 -2.37 -4.79 1.22
CA THR A 26 -3.31 -5.72 0.56
C THR A 26 -4.10 -6.53 1.57
N ASP A 27 -3.48 -6.98 2.64
CA ASP A 27 -4.15 -7.85 3.61
C ASP A 27 -5.21 -7.10 4.43
N GLU A 28 -5.01 -5.80 4.68
CA GLU A 28 -5.94 -4.97 5.44
C GLU A 28 -7.07 -4.39 4.57
N PHE A 29 -6.76 -3.97 3.33
CA PHE A 29 -7.71 -3.22 2.50
C PHE A 29 -8.10 -3.92 1.19
N GLY A 30 -7.33 -4.91 0.74
CA GLY A 30 -7.55 -5.65 -0.51
C GLY A 30 -7.22 -4.87 -1.79
N SER A 31 -7.56 -3.58 -1.88
CA SER A 31 -7.29 -2.76 -3.06
C SER A 31 -7.20 -1.26 -2.74
N VAL A 32 -6.56 -0.49 -3.62
CA VAL A 32 -6.58 0.99 -3.55
C VAL A 32 -8.03 1.53 -3.59
N LYS A 33 -8.89 0.90 -4.39
CA LYS A 33 -10.30 1.29 -4.52
C LYS A 33 -11.02 1.22 -3.17
N ALA A 34 -10.83 0.16 -2.40
CA ALA A 34 -11.46 0.01 -1.09
C ALA A 34 -10.98 1.06 -0.08
N ILE A 35 -9.71 1.48 -0.15
CA ILE A 35 -9.18 2.58 0.68
C ILE A 35 -9.92 3.89 0.34
N LEU A 36 -10.07 4.18 -0.95
CA LEU A 36 -10.73 5.41 -1.41
C LEU A 36 -12.24 5.42 -1.09
N GLU A 37 -12.92 4.30 -1.27
CA GLU A 37 -14.35 4.16 -0.97
C GLU A 37 -14.64 4.19 0.54
N GLY A 38 -13.69 3.75 1.38
CA GLY A 38 -13.78 3.86 2.84
C GLY A 38 -13.59 5.28 3.39
N GLY A 39 -13.23 6.24 2.53
CA GLY A 39 -13.08 7.65 2.87
C GLY A 39 -12.03 7.91 3.96
N ASP A 40 -12.23 8.99 4.71
CA ASP A 40 -11.26 9.48 5.70
C ASP A 40 -10.86 8.42 6.74
N SER A 41 -11.80 7.57 7.15
CA SER A 41 -11.53 6.51 8.13
C SER A 41 -10.55 5.46 7.61
N ALA A 42 -10.66 5.07 6.34
CA ALA A 42 -9.76 4.12 5.72
C ALA A 42 -8.41 4.76 5.38
N ILE A 43 -8.42 6.04 4.98
CA ILE A 43 -7.19 6.81 4.74
C ILE A 43 -6.37 6.93 6.03
N GLN A 44 -7.00 7.29 7.16
CA GLN A 44 -6.29 7.40 8.45
C GLN A 44 -5.68 6.06 8.90
N ARG A 45 -6.41 4.94 8.73
CA ARG A 45 -5.86 3.61 9.03
C ARG A 45 -4.69 3.25 8.12
N ALA A 46 -4.79 3.52 6.83
CA ALA A 46 -3.70 3.30 5.89
C ALA A 46 -2.47 4.15 6.25
N GLU A 47 -2.66 5.41 6.65
CA GLU A 47 -1.58 6.26 7.11
C GLU A 47 -0.91 5.74 8.39
N ALA A 48 -1.70 5.24 9.35
CA ALA A 48 -1.17 4.61 10.57
C ALA A 48 -0.36 3.35 10.25
N ALA A 49 -0.89 2.46 9.40
CA ALA A 49 -0.20 1.26 8.96
C ALA A 49 1.14 1.60 8.26
N VAL A 50 1.14 2.64 7.42
CA VAL A 50 2.36 3.13 6.76
C VAL A 50 3.36 3.74 7.73
N ALA A 51 2.89 4.40 8.80
CA ALA A 51 3.76 4.95 9.83
C ALA A 51 4.48 3.85 10.61
N GLU A 52 3.76 2.77 10.97
CA GLU A 52 4.23 1.65 11.78
C GLU A 52 4.97 0.55 11.01
N ALA A 53 4.79 0.50 9.68
CA ALA A 53 5.39 -0.54 8.84
C ALA A 53 6.94 -0.55 8.91
N SER A 54 7.47 -1.68 9.35
CA SER A 54 8.90 -2.02 9.36
C SER A 54 9.31 -2.86 8.15
N ASP A 55 8.40 -3.71 7.66
CA ASP A 55 8.61 -4.49 6.44
C ASP A 55 8.12 -3.72 5.21
N THR A 56 9.00 -3.61 4.21
CA THR A 56 8.77 -2.81 3.01
C THR A 56 9.52 -3.37 1.81
N THR A 57 8.90 -3.30 0.64
CA THR A 57 9.47 -3.75 -0.63
C THR A 57 10.10 -2.57 -1.39
N PRO A 58 11.35 -2.63 -1.88
CA PRO A 58 11.91 -1.59 -2.75
C PRO A 58 11.10 -1.43 -4.04
N GLU A 59 10.90 -0.20 -4.52
CA GLU A 59 10.17 0.02 -5.79
C GLU A 59 10.83 -0.67 -7.00
N SER A 60 12.15 -0.88 -6.96
CA SER A 60 12.89 -1.61 -8.00
C SER A 60 12.58 -3.11 -8.06
N LYS A 61 11.81 -3.66 -7.11
CA LYS A 61 11.43 -5.07 -7.04
C LYS A 61 9.99 -5.33 -7.49
N VAL A 62 9.24 -4.30 -7.88
CA VAL A 62 7.84 -4.43 -8.30
C VAL A 62 7.62 -3.97 -9.73
N ARG A 63 6.43 -4.27 -10.26
CA ARG A 63 5.93 -3.72 -11.53
C ARG A 63 4.64 -2.94 -11.28
N TYR A 64 4.48 -1.80 -11.94
CA TYR A 64 3.27 -0.97 -11.88
C TYR A 64 2.31 -1.28 -13.02
#